data_AF-A0A512U7V4-F1
#
_entry.id   AF-A0A512U7V4-F1
#
_cell.length_a   1.000
_cell.length_b   1.000
_cell.length_c   1.000
_cell.angle_alpha   90.00
_cell.angle_beta   90.00
_cell.angle_gamma   90.00
#
_symmetry.space_group_name_H-M   'P 1'
#
loop_
_entity.id
_entity.type
_entity.pdbx_description
1 polymer ?
#
loop_
_entity_poly.entity_id
_entity_poly.type
_entity_poly.pdbx_seq_one_letter_code
_entity_poly.pdbx_strand_id
1 'polypeptide(L)'
;MDDYNRFVVLLSHHPLAVPYQMLLKYYTILPRVLPLDKQALLRTLIFHDAWGDFWSIVLSENATLTDLEETVELIGACLSSNKNTELGIWLALSAAKKEASNNNIYSSIREVFEYKFRISTAKLQLFDRIYATPIDSLADQSSSGLLRNEKLRINQNIDLKAFLIVRFALESENVPLVAQFILEQCQDDPRLHKMPGFVSMALLKTLDMHLHDRFVSLFKKAIHSKHDTRVLLSLVELSSTKGRTCQRKTLKILGSQKDYIEQLLGYNFTEYNLTEIWRYGIRQNILDSSNTGKLFQKTISRSWNAKELTKRSRNSQETSMKNGFREQFRHATFEEKRRLKVRLQAMAQALSSVEASQISMTLNYLRAYLLESNHGVIIQDQFAKKYILHHFIKYTMKFIYRSGERGEGVSKMRAVLKGLHFDSIITQASIFEYMTMDKPKIALDILENYKKKTSFLIRPIMSGIEKGILTSKLEKHERLLLFQEFQERKARLGFNKKLDRGTMALMGNLIFDVANQINDKDELKELIRLAYEKGVPVKIIQKWSAKL
;
A
#
# COMPACT_ATOMS: atom_id res chain seq x y z
N MET A 1 -16.11 20.40 22.00
CA MET A 1 -16.16 19.12 22.73
C MET A 1 -15.09 19.21 23.79
N ASP A 2 -15.50 19.20 25.06
CA ASP A 2 -14.61 19.24 26.23
C ASP A 2 -13.64 18.04 26.24
N ASP A 3 -12.44 18.21 26.79
CA ASP A 3 -11.38 17.20 26.78
C ASP A 3 -11.77 15.94 27.57
N TYR A 4 -12.61 16.07 28.60
CA TYR A 4 -13.21 14.93 29.29
C TYR A 4 -14.09 14.09 28.36
N ASN A 5 -14.96 14.74 27.57
CA ASN A 5 -15.83 14.04 26.62
C ASN A 5 -15.02 13.35 25.52
N ARG A 6 -13.91 13.95 25.07
CA ARG A 6 -13.00 13.31 24.12
C ARG A 6 -12.37 12.05 24.72
N PHE A 7 -11.92 12.10 25.97
CA PHE A 7 -11.37 10.96 26.68
C PHE A 7 -12.39 9.81 26.80
N VAL A 8 -13.63 10.09 27.23
CA VAL A 8 -14.71 9.08 27.33
C VAL A 8 -15.04 8.48 25.97
N VAL A 9 -15.15 9.32 24.92
CA VAL A 9 -15.39 8.82 23.56
C VAL A 9 -14.27 7.89 23.12
N LEU A 10 -13.01 8.23 23.37
CA LEU A 10 -11.88 7.36 23.04
C LEU A 10 -11.91 6.03 23.82
N LEU A 11 -12.27 6.06 25.11
CA LEU A 11 -12.43 4.85 25.93
C LEU A 11 -13.57 3.94 25.46
N SER A 12 -14.61 4.48 24.83
CA SER A 12 -15.73 3.69 24.30
C SER A 12 -15.36 2.87 23.05
N HIS A 13 -14.23 3.17 22.42
CA HIS A 13 -13.74 2.42 21.26
C HIS A 13 -12.99 1.16 21.71
N HIS A 14 -12.92 0.17 20.82
CA HIS A 14 -12.12 -1.04 21.08
C HIS A 14 -10.64 -0.67 21.32
N PRO A 15 -9.94 -1.26 22.30
CA PRO A 15 -8.55 -0.93 22.65
C PRO A 15 -7.54 -0.93 21.47
N LEU A 16 -7.80 -1.72 20.43
CA LEU A 16 -7.00 -1.74 19.19
C LEU A 16 -7.12 -0.49 18.31
N ALA A 17 -8.23 0.24 18.41
CA ALA A 17 -8.51 1.40 17.56
C ALA A 17 -7.85 2.69 18.08
N VAL A 18 -7.48 2.72 19.37
CA VAL A 18 -6.96 3.91 20.05
C VAL A 18 -5.63 3.56 20.73
N PRO A 19 -4.51 4.25 20.38
CA PRO A 19 -3.25 4.08 21.11
C PRO A 19 -3.38 4.48 22.58
N TYR A 20 -2.98 3.61 23.51
CA TYR A 20 -3.15 3.86 24.95
C TYR A 20 -2.39 5.10 25.43
N GLN A 21 -1.28 5.47 24.78
CA GLN A 21 -0.50 6.67 25.11
C GLN A 21 -1.32 7.95 24.93
N MET A 22 -2.26 7.96 23.97
CA MET A 22 -3.17 9.08 23.77
C MET A 22 -4.16 9.19 24.95
N LEU A 23 -4.66 8.05 25.45
CA LEU A 23 -5.54 8.01 26.62
C LEU A 23 -4.82 8.48 27.88
N LEU A 24 -3.58 8.03 28.11
CA LEU A 24 -2.75 8.48 29.23
C LEU A 24 -2.53 10.00 29.19
N LYS A 25 -2.29 10.57 28.00
CA LYS A 25 -2.10 12.02 27.84
C LYS A 25 -3.34 12.81 28.23
N TYR A 26 -4.54 12.29 27.96
CA TYR A 26 -5.77 12.91 28.44
C TYR A 26 -5.93 12.73 29.94
N TYR A 27 -5.70 11.51 30.46
CA TYR A 27 -5.83 11.20 31.89
C TYR A 27 -4.98 12.13 32.76
N THR A 28 -3.74 12.43 32.36
CA THR A 28 -2.82 13.28 33.14
C THR A 28 -3.19 14.77 33.13
N ILE A 29 -3.93 15.24 32.12
CA ILE A 29 -4.36 16.64 32.01
C ILE A 29 -5.70 16.87 32.71
N LEU A 30 -6.51 15.83 32.85
CA LEU A 30 -7.83 15.94 33.48
C LEU A 30 -7.71 16.08 35.00
N PRO A 31 -8.37 17.07 35.62
CA PRO A 31 -8.29 17.30 37.07
C PRO A 31 -8.99 16.20 37.87
N ARG A 32 -9.96 15.50 37.28
CA ARG A 32 -10.69 14.39 37.89
C ARG A 32 -11.19 13.44 36.81
N VAL A 33 -11.05 12.14 37.06
CA VAL A 33 -11.58 11.07 36.20
C VAL A 33 -12.57 10.24 37.02
N LEU A 34 -13.74 9.93 36.44
CA LEU A 34 -14.74 9.12 37.14
C LEU A 34 -14.25 7.67 37.32
N PRO A 35 -14.63 6.97 38.40
CA PRO A 35 -14.14 5.62 38.70
C PRO A 35 -14.36 4.61 37.57
N LEU A 36 -15.51 4.65 36.89
CA LEU A 36 -15.81 3.75 35.77
C LEU A 36 -14.90 3.99 34.56
N ASP A 37 -14.64 5.26 34.24
CA ASP A 37 -13.77 5.63 33.13
C ASP A 37 -12.30 5.30 33.44
N LYS A 38 -11.88 5.47 34.71
CA LYS A 38 -10.59 5.00 35.21
C LYS A 38 -10.47 3.48 35.08
N GLN A 39 -11.48 2.72 35.48
CA GLN A 39 -11.48 1.27 35.33
C GLN A 39 -11.41 0.85 33.85
N ALA A 40 -12.08 1.56 32.94
CA ALA A 40 -11.99 1.32 31.50
C ALA A 40 -10.58 1.61 30.95
N LEU A 41 -9.92 2.68 31.42
CA LEU A 41 -8.52 2.95 31.11
C LEU A 41 -7.61 1.82 31.60
N LEU A 42 -7.75 1.39 32.85
CA LEU A 42 -6.96 0.29 33.43
C LEU A 42 -7.12 -1.01 32.64
N ARG A 43 -8.34 -1.36 32.21
CA ARG A 43 -8.59 -2.49 31.30
C ARG A 43 -7.88 -2.34 29.97
N THR A 44 -7.82 -1.12 29.43
CA THR A 44 -7.11 -0.82 28.19
C THR A 44 -5.60 -0.98 28.37
N LEU A 45 -5.03 -0.55 29.50
CA LEU A 45 -3.61 -0.73 29.80
C LEU A 45 -3.25 -2.20 29.96
N ILE A 46 -4.09 -3.01 30.65
CA ILE A 46 -3.92 -4.46 30.75
C ILE A 46 -3.96 -5.10 29.35
N PHE A 47 -4.88 -4.67 28.48
CA PHE A 47 -4.98 -5.19 27.11
C PHE A 47 -3.71 -4.94 26.28
N HIS A 48 -3.04 -3.81 26.49
CA HIS A 48 -1.81 -3.44 25.79
C HIS A 48 -0.52 -3.90 26.50
N ASP A 49 -0.62 -4.70 27.57
CA ASP A 49 0.51 -5.10 28.43
C ASP A 49 1.31 -3.90 28.99
N ALA A 50 0.66 -2.74 29.17
CA ALA A 50 1.27 -1.50 29.66
C ALA A 50 1.33 -1.47 31.20
N TRP A 51 1.99 -2.48 31.79
CA TRP A 51 1.96 -2.75 33.23
C TRP A 51 2.58 -1.67 34.11
N GLY A 52 3.61 -0.97 33.62
CA GLY A 52 4.24 0.14 34.36
C GLY A 52 3.27 1.31 34.55
N ASP A 53 2.67 1.79 33.46
CA ASP A 53 1.66 2.84 33.49
C ASP A 53 0.43 2.44 34.33
N PHE A 54 0.04 1.17 34.24
CA PHE A 54 -1.05 0.61 35.05
C PHE A 54 -0.76 0.73 36.56
N TRP A 55 0.39 0.23 37.02
CA TRP A 55 0.73 0.26 38.46
C TRP A 55 1.02 1.67 38.95
N SER A 56 1.60 2.53 38.11
CA SER A 56 1.78 3.94 38.43
C SER A 56 0.44 4.62 38.77
N ILE A 57 -0.62 4.36 37.99
CA ILE A 57 -1.96 4.88 38.26
C ILE A 57 -2.56 4.27 39.53
N VAL A 58 -2.46 2.95 39.70
CA VAL A 58 -3.04 2.26 40.87
C VAL A 58 -2.38 2.71 42.18
N LEU A 59 -1.06 2.86 42.19
CA LEU A 59 -0.28 3.19 43.39
C LEU A 59 -0.15 4.69 43.65
N SER A 60 -0.52 5.55 42.68
CA SER A 60 -0.55 7.01 42.87
C SER A 60 -1.60 7.49 43.87
N GLU A 61 -2.65 6.69 44.09
CA GLU A 61 -3.65 6.89 45.13
C GLU A 61 -3.30 5.92 46.26
N ASN A 62 -3.37 6.34 47.52
CA ASN A 62 -3.03 5.51 48.68
C ASN A 62 -3.91 4.24 48.74
N ALA A 63 -3.51 3.19 48.02
CA ALA A 63 -4.30 1.99 47.81
C ALA A 63 -4.46 1.21 49.12
N THR A 64 -5.70 0.94 49.49
CA THR A 64 -6.02 0.03 50.60
C THR A 64 -5.85 -1.42 50.17
N LEU A 65 -5.82 -2.35 51.13
CA LEU A 65 -5.75 -3.78 50.81
C LEU A 65 -6.95 -4.23 49.95
N THR A 66 -8.14 -3.68 50.22
CA THR A 66 -9.35 -3.94 49.42
C THR A 66 -9.18 -3.46 47.98
N ASP A 67 -8.61 -2.28 47.76
CA ASP A 67 -8.36 -1.75 46.42
C ASP A 67 -7.37 -2.64 45.65
N LEU A 68 -6.36 -3.18 46.35
CA LEU A 68 -5.41 -4.13 45.76
C LEU A 68 -6.11 -5.46 45.39
N GLU A 69 -7.00 -5.98 46.22
CA GLU A 69 -7.78 -7.18 45.90
C GLU A 69 -8.65 -6.97 44.66
N GLU A 70 -9.41 -5.88 44.59
CA GLU A 70 -10.23 -5.53 43.42
C GLU A 70 -9.38 -5.33 42.16
N THR A 71 -8.20 -4.72 42.31
CA THR A 71 -7.25 -4.54 41.21
C THR A 71 -6.73 -5.89 40.71
N VAL A 72 -6.37 -6.80 41.59
CA VAL A 72 -5.89 -8.14 41.21
C VAL A 72 -7.02 -8.97 40.58
N GLU A 73 -8.26 -8.83 41.06
CA GLU A 73 -9.43 -9.43 40.40
C GLU A 73 -9.64 -8.88 38.99
N LEU A 74 -9.51 -7.56 38.81
CA LEU A 74 -9.58 -6.93 37.49
C LEU A 74 -8.51 -7.47 36.54
N ILE A 75 -7.26 -7.61 37.02
CA ILE A 75 -6.16 -8.24 36.28
C ILE A 75 -6.55 -9.67 35.89
N GLY A 76 -7.01 -10.48 36.85
CA GLY A 76 -7.40 -11.87 36.62
C GLY A 76 -8.51 -12.01 35.58
N ALA A 77 -9.55 -11.18 35.67
CA ALA A 77 -10.66 -11.16 34.72
C ALA A 77 -10.20 -10.78 33.30
N CYS A 78 -9.37 -9.73 33.18
CA CYS A 78 -8.86 -9.27 31.88
C CYS A 78 -7.89 -10.28 31.25
N LEU A 79 -6.96 -10.83 32.04
CA LEU A 79 -6.03 -11.85 31.56
C LEU A 79 -6.76 -13.13 31.15
N SER A 80 -7.79 -13.54 31.88
CA SER A 80 -8.61 -14.71 31.51
C SER A 80 -9.37 -14.48 30.20
N SER A 81 -9.96 -13.30 30.03
CA SER A 81 -10.63 -12.89 28.78
C SER A 81 -9.67 -12.89 27.59
N ASN A 82 -8.44 -12.39 27.80
CA ASN A 82 -7.38 -12.34 26.79
C ASN A 82 -6.60 -13.67 26.63
N LYS A 83 -6.95 -14.70 27.42
CA LYS A 83 -6.24 -15.98 27.52
C LYS A 83 -4.76 -15.84 27.88
N ASN A 84 -4.33 -14.77 28.56
CA ASN A 84 -2.93 -14.46 28.87
C ASN A 84 -2.59 -14.61 30.38
N THR A 85 -3.27 -15.52 31.09
CA THR A 85 -3.06 -15.69 32.54
C THR A 85 -1.68 -16.23 32.88
N GLU A 86 -1.17 -17.18 32.10
CA GLU A 86 0.10 -17.86 32.38
C GLU A 86 1.30 -16.91 32.42
N LEU A 87 1.40 -15.97 31.47
CA LEU A 87 2.52 -15.03 31.38
C LEU A 87 2.18 -13.66 32.00
N GLY A 88 0.95 -13.17 31.79
CA GLY A 88 0.53 -11.84 32.21
C GLY A 88 0.62 -11.62 33.72
N ILE A 89 0.37 -12.65 34.53
CA ILE A 89 0.51 -12.59 35.99
C ILE A 89 1.95 -12.21 36.39
N TRP A 90 2.95 -12.85 35.78
CA TRP A 90 4.35 -12.62 36.11
C TRP A 90 4.83 -11.25 35.62
N LEU A 91 4.36 -10.80 34.45
CA LEU A 91 4.64 -9.46 33.95
C LEU A 91 4.03 -8.37 34.85
N ALA A 92 2.79 -8.59 35.30
CA ALA A 92 2.12 -7.70 36.24
C ALA A 92 2.86 -7.64 37.58
N LEU A 93 3.23 -8.79 38.16
CA LEU A 93 4.00 -8.85 39.42
C LEU A 93 5.39 -8.20 39.29
N SER A 94 6.07 -8.42 38.17
CA SER A 94 7.38 -7.81 37.87
C SER A 94 7.29 -6.29 37.81
N ALA A 95 6.25 -5.76 37.14
CA ALA A 95 6.02 -4.33 37.08
C ALA A 95 5.60 -3.76 38.45
N ALA A 96 4.77 -4.47 39.21
CA ALA A 96 4.39 -4.08 40.57
C ALA A 96 5.60 -3.92 41.47
N LYS A 97 6.55 -4.87 41.40
CA LYS A 97 7.80 -4.82 42.17
C LYS A 97 8.66 -3.61 41.80
N LYS A 98 8.64 -3.19 40.54
CA LYS A 98 9.39 -2.04 40.03
C LYS A 98 8.75 -0.71 40.44
N GLU A 99 7.42 -0.63 40.43
CA GLU A 99 6.67 0.60 40.70
C GLU A 99 6.32 0.81 42.18
N ALA A 100 6.34 -0.25 43.01
CA ALA A 100 6.04 -0.15 44.44
C ALA A 100 7.06 0.74 45.16
N SER A 101 6.56 1.71 45.92
CA SER A 101 7.41 2.64 46.68
C SER A 101 8.15 2.00 47.85
N ASN A 102 7.68 0.85 48.34
CA ASN A 102 8.33 0.07 49.38
C ASN A 102 7.99 -1.44 49.28
N ASN A 103 8.80 -2.26 49.96
CA ASN A 103 8.63 -3.72 49.98
C ASN A 103 7.32 -4.19 50.64
N ASN A 104 6.74 -3.42 51.57
CA ASN A 104 5.51 -3.83 52.25
C ASN A 104 4.31 -3.84 51.31
N ILE A 105 4.21 -2.82 50.44
CA ILE A 105 3.17 -2.74 49.40
C ILE A 105 3.33 -3.90 48.42
N TYR A 106 4.55 -4.16 47.94
CA TYR A 106 4.82 -5.29 47.05
C TYR A 106 4.49 -6.64 47.72
N SER A 107 4.85 -6.84 48.99
CA SER A 107 4.51 -8.05 49.74
C SER A 107 3.00 -8.26 49.81
N SER A 108 2.24 -7.19 50.04
CA SER A 108 0.77 -7.26 50.07
C SER A 108 0.20 -7.65 48.69
N ILE A 109 0.69 -7.04 47.61
CA ILE A 109 0.30 -7.42 46.24
C ILE A 109 0.63 -8.89 45.98
N ARG A 110 1.85 -9.32 46.34
CA ARG A 110 2.33 -10.69 46.16
C ARG A 110 1.45 -11.71 46.89
N GLU A 111 1.04 -11.43 48.13
CA GLU A 111 0.13 -12.28 48.90
C GLU A 111 -1.25 -12.39 48.26
N VAL A 112 -1.79 -11.27 47.74
CA VAL A 112 -3.08 -11.27 47.03
C VAL A 112 -2.99 -12.10 45.73
N PHE A 113 -1.88 -12.00 44.98
CA PHE A 113 -1.64 -12.86 43.81
C PHE A 113 -1.49 -14.34 44.20
N GLU A 114 -0.78 -14.65 45.28
CA GLU A 114 -0.63 -16.01 45.83
C GLU A 114 -2.00 -16.63 46.09
N TYR A 115 -2.85 -15.90 46.79
CA TYR A 115 -4.20 -16.32 47.16
C TYR A 115 -5.13 -16.44 45.95
N LYS A 116 -5.29 -15.37 45.15
CA LYS A 116 -6.29 -15.31 44.07
C LYS A 116 -5.97 -16.26 42.92
N PHE A 117 -4.69 -16.41 42.57
CA PHE A 117 -4.27 -17.29 41.47
C PHE A 117 -3.79 -18.67 41.93
N ARG A 118 -3.84 -18.96 43.24
CA ARG A 118 -3.41 -20.24 43.84
C ARG A 118 -1.98 -20.62 43.47
N ILE A 119 -1.08 -19.65 43.50
CA ILE A 119 0.33 -19.84 43.18
C ILE A 119 1.02 -20.43 44.41
N SER A 120 1.85 -21.46 44.27
CA SER A 120 2.56 -22.01 45.42
C SER A 120 3.67 -21.06 45.88
N THR A 121 3.90 -21.00 47.19
CA THR A 121 4.97 -20.20 47.80
C THR A 121 6.35 -20.54 47.20
N ALA A 122 6.61 -21.81 46.90
CA ALA A 122 7.84 -22.25 46.25
C ALA A 122 8.03 -21.66 44.84
N LYS A 123 6.93 -21.48 44.10
CA LYS A 123 6.96 -20.88 42.75
C LYS A 123 7.18 -19.38 42.80
N LEU A 124 6.59 -18.68 43.79
CA LEU A 124 6.85 -17.26 44.03
C LEU A 124 8.31 -17.01 44.46
N GLN A 125 8.87 -17.86 45.32
CA GLN A 125 10.29 -17.78 45.68
C GLN A 125 11.21 -17.97 44.47
N LEU A 126 10.86 -18.89 43.55
CA LEU A 126 11.59 -19.06 42.30
C LEU A 126 11.50 -17.81 41.41
N PHE A 127 10.31 -17.20 41.30
CA PHE A 127 10.14 -15.93 40.59
C PHE A 127 11.02 -14.81 41.16
N ASP A 128 11.05 -14.65 42.49
CA ASP A 128 11.85 -13.60 43.13
C ASP A 128 13.36 -13.76 42.86
N ARG A 129 13.87 -15.01 42.80
CA ARG A 129 15.25 -15.31 42.40
C ARG A 129 15.52 -15.03 40.93
N ILE A 130 14.61 -15.44 40.04
CA ILE A 130 14.67 -15.13 38.61
C ILE A 130 14.75 -13.61 38.41
N TYR A 131 13.92 -12.84 39.14
CA TYR A 131 13.92 -11.39 39.06
C TYR A 131 15.20 -10.74 39.62
N ALA A 132 15.77 -11.30 40.70
CA ALA A 132 17.01 -10.79 41.28
C ALA A 132 18.26 -11.08 40.42
N THR A 133 18.16 -12.03 39.48
CA THR A 133 19.29 -12.41 38.61
C THR A 133 19.61 -11.30 37.60
N PRO A 134 20.88 -10.83 37.50
CA PRO A 134 21.30 -9.84 36.51
C PRO A 134 21.21 -10.40 35.09
N ILE A 135 20.83 -9.55 34.13
CA ILE A 135 20.59 -9.98 32.75
C ILE A 135 21.86 -10.33 31.99
N ASP A 136 22.97 -9.67 32.29
CA ASP A 136 24.27 -9.96 31.65
C ASP A 136 24.73 -11.40 31.97
N SER A 137 24.32 -11.93 33.12
CA SER A 137 24.61 -13.32 33.52
C SER A 137 23.79 -14.38 32.77
N LEU A 138 22.79 -13.96 31.97
CA LEU A 138 21.98 -14.81 31.11
C LEU A 138 22.52 -14.90 29.68
N ALA A 139 23.25 -13.87 29.21
CA ALA A 139 23.83 -13.82 27.87
C ALA A 139 25.04 -14.76 27.74
N ASP A 140 25.80 -14.91 28.82
CA ASP A 140 26.91 -15.85 28.93
C ASP A 140 26.39 -17.27 29.19
N GLN A 141 26.16 -18.04 28.11
CA GLN A 141 25.76 -19.46 28.19
C GLN A 141 26.77 -20.35 28.96
N SER A 142 27.96 -19.80 29.27
CA SER A 142 29.08 -20.49 29.93
C SER A 142 29.36 -20.09 31.39
N SER A 143 28.76 -19.02 31.95
CA SER A 143 29.37 -18.34 33.12
C SER A 143 28.57 -18.24 34.43
N SER A 144 27.37 -18.83 34.59
CA SER A 144 26.67 -18.75 35.90
C SER A 144 26.22 -20.11 36.44
N GLY A 145 26.95 -20.62 37.44
CA GLY A 145 26.60 -21.84 38.19
C GLY A 145 25.23 -21.76 38.89
N LEU A 146 24.69 -20.55 39.08
CA LEU A 146 23.37 -20.29 39.65
C LEU A 146 22.24 -20.81 38.74
N LEU A 147 22.36 -20.61 37.42
CA LEU A 147 21.38 -21.12 36.45
C LEU A 147 21.43 -22.63 36.31
N ARG A 148 22.57 -23.30 36.54
CA ARG A 148 22.69 -24.75 36.29
C ARG A 148 21.83 -25.59 37.24
N ASN A 149 21.79 -25.22 38.52
CA ASN A 149 20.96 -25.90 39.54
C ASN A 149 19.48 -25.50 39.44
N GLU A 150 19.19 -24.25 39.05
CA GLU A 150 17.81 -23.78 38.88
C GLU A 150 17.21 -24.14 37.51
N LYS A 151 18.03 -24.51 36.52
CA LYS A 151 17.61 -24.91 35.16
C LYS A 151 16.55 -26.00 35.19
N LEU A 152 16.71 -26.98 36.07
CA LEU A 152 15.75 -28.08 36.20
C LEU A 152 14.39 -27.58 36.72
N ARG A 153 14.39 -26.70 37.72
CA ARG A 153 13.16 -26.13 38.31
C ARG A 153 12.48 -25.12 37.38
N ILE A 154 13.26 -24.32 36.65
CA ILE A 154 12.75 -23.39 35.61
C ILE A 154 12.14 -24.17 34.44
N ASN A 155 12.79 -25.24 33.98
CA ASN A 155 12.25 -26.08 32.89
C ASN A 155 10.95 -26.82 33.27
N GLN A 156 10.72 -27.05 34.56
CA GLN A 156 9.45 -27.59 35.07
C GLN A 156 8.33 -26.53 35.10
N ASN A 157 8.66 -25.24 35.20
CA ASN A 157 7.72 -24.12 35.26
C ASN A 157 7.79 -23.28 33.97
N ILE A 158 7.05 -23.72 32.95
CA ILE A 158 7.11 -23.14 31.59
C ILE A 158 6.78 -21.65 31.54
N ASP A 159 5.88 -21.19 32.42
CA ASP A 159 5.47 -19.79 32.53
C ASP A 159 6.57 -18.89 33.11
N LEU A 160 7.29 -19.36 34.13
CA LEU A 160 8.46 -18.66 34.66
C LEU A 160 9.63 -18.67 33.67
N LYS A 161 9.80 -19.74 32.90
CA LYS A 161 10.75 -19.78 31.79
C LYS A 161 10.40 -18.76 30.71
N ALA A 162 9.14 -18.67 30.32
CA ALA A 162 8.65 -17.66 29.37
C ALA A 162 8.86 -16.25 29.91
N PHE A 163 8.56 -16.00 31.18
CA PHE A 163 8.81 -14.72 31.85
C PHE A 163 10.30 -14.32 31.81
N LEU A 164 11.21 -15.24 32.18
CA LEU A 164 12.65 -14.99 32.14
C LEU A 164 13.12 -14.55 30.74
N ILE A 165 12.65 -15.25 29.70
CA ILE A 165 12.99 -14.94 28.30
C ILE A 165 12.42 -13.56 27.89
N VAL A 166 11.17 -13.27 28.26
CA VAL A 166 10.54 -11.97 27.96
C VAL A 166 11.25 -10.84 28.69
N ARG A 167 11.63 -11.04 29.95
CA ARG A 167 12.40 -10.08 30.73
C ARG A 167 13.75 -9.79 30.08
N PHE A 168 14.50 -10.84 29.69
CA PHE A 168 15.74 -10.70 28.92
C PHE A 168 15.53 -9.87 27.66
N ALA A 169 14.46 -10.13 26.90
CA ALA A 169 14.14 -9.39 25.68
C ALA A 169 13.73 -7.93 25.92
N LEU A 170 13.09 -7.64 27.04
CA LEU A 170 12.64 -6.29 27.39
C LEU A 170 13.79 -5.38 27.80
N GLU A 171 14.71 -5.91 28.60
CA GLU A 171 15.81 -5.17 29.22
C GLU A 171 17.12 -5.20 28.40
N SER A 172 17.30 -6.15 27.46
CA SER A 172 18.47 -6.18 26.58
C SER A 172 18.36 -5.21 25.38
N GLU A 173 19.46 -4.52 25.07
CA GLU A 173 19.57 -3.60 23.93
C GLU A 173 20.03 -4.29 22.63
N ASN A 174 20.59 -5.50 22.71
CA ASN A 174 21.14 -6.23 21.56
C ASN A 174 20.07 -7.10 20.87
N VAL A 175 19.29 -6.47 19.97
CA VAL A 175 18.16 -7.12 19.27
C VAL A 175 18.53 -8.43 18.54
N PRO A 176 19.66 -8.53 17.80
CA PRO A 176 20.06 -9.79 17.18
C PRO A 176 20.31 -10.93 18.19
N LEU A 177 21.01 -10.63 19.30
CA LEU A 177 21.29 -11.61 20.35
C LEU A 177 20.01 -12.09 21.02
N VAL A 178 19.08 -11.16 21.30
CA VAL A 178 17.75 -11.47 21.85
C VAL A 178 16.95 -12.38 20.93
N ALA A 179 16.95 -12.09 19.63
CA ALA A 179 16.23 -12.91 18.65
C ALA A 179 16.82 -14.32 18.54
N GLN A 180 18.15 -14.45 18.51
CA GLN A 180 18.82 -15.74 18.51
C GLN A 180 18.52 -16.53 19.79
N PHE A 181 18.61 -15.90 20.96
CA PHE A 181 18.32 -16.51 22.25
C PHE A 181 16.87 -17.03 22.32
N ILE A 182 15.89 -16.22 21.90
CA ILE A 182 14.47 -16.63 21.87
C ILE A 182 14.29 -17.84 20.95
N LEU A 183 14.91 -17.85 19.77
CA LEU A 183 14.82 -18.95 18.81
C LEU A 183 15.41 -20.24 19.36
N GLU A 184 16.59 -20.18 20.00
CA GLU A 184 17.23 -21.33 20.66
C GLU A 184 16.33 -21.89 21.77
N GLN A 185 15.81 -21.03 22.65
CA GLN A 185 14.92 -21.48 23.73
C GLN A 185 13.61 -22.09 23.23
N CYS A 186 13.08 -21.58 22.12
CA CYS A 186 11.88 -22.11 21.48
C CYS A 186 12.11 -23.45 20.78
N GLN A 187 13.31 -23.68 20.23
CA GLN A 187 13.71 -24.98 19.67
C GLN A 187 13.87 -26.02 20.78
N ASP A 188 14.45 -25.61 21.90
CA ASP A 188 14.66 -26.48 23.07
C ASP A 188 13.35 -26.85 23.79
N ASP A 189 12.34 -25.96 23.80
CA ASP A 189 11.08 -26.18 24.50
C ASP A 189 9.86 -25.69 23.70
N PRO A 190 9.25 -26.57 22.88
CA PRO A 190 8.11 -26.24 22.02
C PRO A 190 6.86 -25.75 22.75
N ARG A 191 6.77 -25.94 24.08
CA ARG A 191 5.64 -25.47 24.89
C ARG A 191 5.57 -23.94 24.93
N LEU A 192 6.71 -23.25 24.80
CA LEU A 192 6.79 -21.78 24.78
C LEU A 192 5.95 -21.17 23.65
N HIS A 193 5.96 -21.76 22.46
CA HIS A 193 5.16 -21.28 21.31
C HIS A 193 3.64 -21.36 21.50
N LYS A 194 3.18 -22.21 22.42
CA LYS A 194 1.75 -22.39 22.70
C LYS A 194 1.24 -21.43 23.76
N MET A 195 2.13 -20.75 24.48
CA MET A 195 1.77 -19.80 25.53
C MET A 195 1.22 -18.51 24.91
N PRO A 196 -0.03 -18.13 25.23
CA PRO A 196 -0.58 -16.85 24.81
C PRO A 196 0.26 -15.67 25.34
N GLY A 197 0.33 -14.57 24.58
CA GLY A 197 1.16 -13.41 24.93
C GLY A 197 2.66 -13.59 24.65
N PHE A 198 3.24 -14.78 24.88
CA PHE A 198 4.67 -15.04 24.66
C PHE A 198 5.10 -14.77 23.21
N VAL A 199 4.37 -15.33 22.23
CA VAL A 199 4.66 -15.10 20.82
C VAL A 199 4.45 -13.64 20.43
N SER A 200 3.46 -12.94 21.01
CA SER A 200 3.20 -11.52 20.75
C SER A 200 4.29 -10.60 21.31
N MET A 201 4.87 -10.93 22.47
CA MET A 201 5.98 -10.19 23.08
C MET A 201 7.31 -10.49 22.42
N ALA A 202 7.57 -11.77 22.15
CA ALA A 202 8.67 -12.20 21.29
C ALA A 202 8.54 -11.51 19.94
N LEU A 203 7.33 -11.42 19.36
CA LEU A 203 7.02 -10.58 18.21
C LEU A 203 7.37 -9.13 18.51
N LEU A 204 6.79 -8.40 19.45
CA LEU A 204 7.05 -6.96 19.63
C LEU A 204 8.53 -6.56 19.79
N LYS A 205 9.39 -7.43 20.36
CA LYS A 205 10.83 -7.19 20.52
C LYS A 205 11.71 -7.79 19.42
N THR A 206 11.36 -8.96 18.89
CA THR A 206 12.03 -9.48 17.69
C THR A 206 11.53 -8.80 16.44
N LEU A 207 10.38 -8.13 16.49
CA LEU A 207 9.72 -7.61 15.32
C LEU A 207 10.56 -6.46 14.76
N ASP A 208 11.03 -6.64 13.53
CA ASP A 208 10.26 -7.41 12.55
C ASP A 208 10.77 -8.84 12.15
N MET A 209 11.17 -9.71 13.09
CA MET A 209 11.60 -11.12 12.89
C MET A 209 10.54 -12.23 13.14
N HIS A 210 9.53 -12.11 14.00
CA HIS A 210 8.53 -13.19 14.13
C HIS A 210 7.32 -13.08 13.16
N LEU A 211 7.10 -11.92 12.54
CA LEU A 211 6.34 -11.84 11.29
C LEU A 211 7.13 -12.52 10.21
N HIS A 212 8.45 -12.36 10.24
CA HIS A 212 9.34 -13.12 9.40
C HIS A 212 9.25 -14.61 9.73
N ASP A 213 9.15 -15.10 10.98
CA ASP A 213 9.00 -16.54 11.26
C ASP A 213 7.60 -17.12 11.00
N ARG A 214 6.53 -16.35 11.15
CA ARG A 214 5.17 -16.80 10.77
C ARG A 214 4.98 -16.71 9.26
N PHE A 215 5.53 -15.68 8.62
CA PHE A 215 5.69 -15.63 7.17
C PHE A 215 6.61 -16.74 6.70
N VAL A 216 7.75 -17.02 7.34
CA VAL A 216 8.75 -18.04 6.98
C VAL A 216 8.24 -19.43 7.30
N SER A 217 7.40 -19.66 8.31
CA SER A 217 6.80 -20.98 8.54
C SER A 217 5.63 -21.23 7.60
N LEU A 218 4.83 -20.21 7.25
CA LEU A 218 3.81 -20.29 6.19
C LEU A 218 4.43 -20.33 4.79
N PHE A 219 5.57 -19.68 4.57
CA PHE A 219 6.34 -19.66 3.33
C PHE A 219 7.16 -20.94 3.18
N LYS A 220 7.75 -21.48 4.26
CA LYS A 220 8.36 -22.83 4.29
C LYS A 220 7.29 -23.89 4.08
N LYS A 221 6.11 -23.80 4.72
CA LYS A 221 4.96 -24.69 4.46
C LYS A 221 4.43 -24.55 3.02
N ALA A 222 4.35 -23.36 2.46
CA ALA A 222 3.93 -23.14 1.07
C ALA A 222 4.99 -23.54 0.02
N ILE A 223 6.28 -23.48 0.35
CA ILE A 223 7.39 -23.95 -0.49
C ILE A 223 7.52 -25.47 -0.41
N HIS A 224 7.26 -26.08 0.76
CA HIS A 224 7.42 -27.53 0.99
C HIS A 224 6.14 -28.32 0.69
N SER A 225 4.95 -27.75 0.93
CA SER A 225 3.67 -28.30 0.48
C SER A 225 3.28 -27.59 -0.82
N LYS A 226 3.57 -28.20 -1.97
CA LYS A 226 3.33 -27.57 -3.27
C LYS A 226 1.85 -27.31 -3.63
N HIS A 227 0.87 -27.51 -2.72
CA HIS A 227 -0.53 -27.72 -3.14
C HIS A 227 -1.67 -27.14 -2.27
N ASP A 228 -1.45 -26.37 -1.19
CA ASP A 228 -2.58 -25.74 -0.49
C ASP A 228 -2.87 -24.32 -0.99
N THR A 229 -3.68 -24.25 -2.05
CA THR A 229 -4.17 -23.02 -2.67
C THR A 229 -4.87 -22.10 -1.66
N ARG A 230 -5.63 -22.63 -0.69
CA ARG A 230 -6.38 -21.80 0.27
C ARG A 230 -5.43 -21.02 1.17
N VAL A 231 -4.37 -21.67 1.65
CA VAL A 231 -3.34 -21.03 2.48
C VAL A 231 -2.60 -19.92 1.72
N LEU A 232 -2.28 -20.16 0.45
CA LEU A 232 -1.64 -19.17 -0.41
C LEU A 232 -2.54 -17.95 -0.69
N LEU A 233 -3.84 -18.16 -0.88
CA LEU A 233 -4.81 -17.08 -1.07
C LEU A 233 -5.00 -16.24 0.20
N SER A 234 -5.12 -16.88 1.37
CA SER A 234 -5.18 -16.20 2.67
C SER A 234 -3.89 -15.42 2.98
N LEU A 235 -2.72 -15.90 2.53
CA LEU A 235 -1.46 -15.17 2.62
C LEU A 235 -1.45 -13.90 1.75
N VAL A 236 -2.03 -13.95 0.54
CA VAL A 236 -2.17 -12.75 -0.31
C VAL A 236 -3.10 -11.73 0.36
N GLU A 237 -4.15 -12.17 1.05
CA GLU A 237 -5.05 -11.31 1.85
C GLU A 237 -4.34 -10.67 3.04
N LEU A 238 -3.63 -11.46 3.84
CA LEU A 238 -2.92 -10.98 5.03
C LEU A 238 -1.71 -10.09 4.68
N SER A 239 -1.08 -10.29 3.52
CA SER A 239 0.04 -9.45 3.04
C SER A 239 -0.36 -8.02 2.64
N SER A 240 -1.67 -7.70 2.65
CA SER A 240 -2.18 -6.34 2.41
C SER A 240 -1.74 -5.31 3.45
N THR A 241 -1.40 -5.75 4.67
CA THR A 241 -1.10 -4.88 5.82
C THR A 241 0.40 -4.74 6.10
N LYS A 242 1.24 -5.68 5.63
CA LYS A 242 2.68 -5.72 5.95
C LYS A 242 3.54 -6.04 4.72
N GLY A 243 4.00 -4.99 4.05
CA GLY A 243 5.13 -5.03 3.12
C GLY A 243 4.83 -5.52 1.69
N ARG A 244 5.07 -4.64 0.71
CA ARG A 244 4.93 -4.85 -0.75
C ARG A 244 5.68 -6.09 -1.30
N THR A 245 6.72 -6.55 -0.61
CA THR A 245 7.64 -7.62 -1.04
C THR A 245 7.07 -9.01 -0.81
N CYS A 246 6.34 -9.22 0.27
CA CYS A 246 5.76 -10.52 0.65
C CYS A 246 4.68 -10.95 -0.34
N GLN A 247 3.77 -10.04 -0.69
CA GLN A 247 2.70 -10.30 -1.65
C GLN A 247 3.24 -10.80 -3.01
N ARG A 248 4.33 -10.19 -3.51
CA ARG A 248 4.95 -10.58 -4.79
C ARG A 248 5.52 -11.98 -4.75
N LYS A 249 6.14 -12.38 -3.63
CA LYS A 249 6.69 -13.71 -3.46
C LYS A 249 5.57 -14.75 -3.36
N THR A 250 4.50 -14.47 -2.61
CA THR A 250 3.33 -15.37 -2.50
C THR A 250 2.66 -15.60 -3.85
N LEU A 251 2.39 -14.53 -4.61
CA LEU A 251 1.83 -14.64 -5.95
C LEU A 251 2.76 -15.43 -6.90
N LYS A 252 4.08 -15.29 -6.77
CA LYS A 252 5.02 -16.10 -7.56
C LYS A 252 4.94 -17.61 -7.25
N ILE A 253 4.62 -17.98 -6.01
CA ILE A 253 4.53 -19.38 -5.55
C ILE A 253 3.22 -20.04 -5.98
N LEU A 254 2.12 -19.29 -6.09
CA LEU A 254 0.82 -19.83 -6.52
C LEU A 254 0.92 -20.65 -7.82
N GLY A 255 1.82 -20.30 -8.75
CA GLY A 255 1.96 -20.98 -10.04
C GLY A 255 1.02 -20.41 -11.09
N SER A 256 0.67 -21.17 -12.12
CA SER A 256 -0.05 -20.69 -13.31
C SER A 256 -1.45 -21.31 -13.50
N GLN A 257 -2.21 -21.52 -12.43
CA GLN A 257 -3.60 -21.99 -12.56
C GLN A 257 -4.58 -20.82 -12.76
N LYS A 258 -5.51 -20.98 -13.71
CA LYS A 258 -6.46 -19.92 -14.11
C LYS A 258 -7.46 -19.58 -13.01
N ASP A 259 -7.95 -20.60 -12.31
CA ASP A 259 -8.98 -20.49 -11.28
C ASP A 259 -8.55 -19.61 -10.09
N TYR A 260 -7.24 -19.40 -9.92
CA TYR A 260 -6.72 -18.53 -8.87
C TYR A 260 -7.14 -17.09 -9.02
N ILE A 261 -7.24 -16.56 -10.25
CA ILE A 261 -7.71 -15.18 -10.43
C ILE A 261 -9.18 -15.09 -10.00
N GLU A 262 -10.00 -16.07 -10.34
CA GLU A 262 -11.41 -16.10 -9.96
C GLU A 262 -11.60 -16.20 -8.44
N GLN A 263 -10.82 -17.07 -7.79
CA GLN A 263 -10.81 -17.19 -6.33
C GLN A 263 -10.33 -15.89 -5.67
N LEU A 264 -9.25 -15.27 -6.16
CA LEU A 264 -8.75 -13.97 -5.68
C LEU A 264 -9.81 -12.86 -5.87
N LEU A 265 -10.62 -12.90 -6.93
CA LEU A 265 -11.69 -11.95 -7.13
C LEU A 265 -12.81 -12.06 -6.08
N GLY A 266 -12.90 -13.16 -5.31
CA GLY A 266 -13.81 -13.31 -4.18
C GLY A 266 -13.44 -12.46 -2.95
N TYR A 267 -12.16 -12.08 -2.79
CA TYR A 267 -11.66 -11.44 -1.57
C TYR A 267 -11.67 -9.90 -1.60
N ASN A 268 -11.66 -9.27 -0.43
CA ASN A 268 -11.66 -7.81 -0.28
C ASN A 268 -10.25 -7.22 -0.27
N PHE A 269 -9.63 -7.14 -1.44
CA PHE A 269 -8.29 -6.58 -1.60
C PHE A 269 -8.23 -5.05 -1.65
N THR A 270 -7.11 -4.52 -1.18
CA THR A 270 -6.72 -3.12 -1.39
C THR A 270 -6.43 -2.86 -2.88
N GLU A 271 -6.43 -1.60 -3.26
CA GLU A 271 -6.08 -1.14 -4.62
C GLU A 271 -4.68 -1.61 -5.07
N TYR A 272 -3.69 -1.53 -4.17
CA TYR A 272 -2.34 -2.00 -4.43
C TYR A 272 -2.33 -3.51 -4.68
N ASN A 273 -3.04 -4.26 -3.84
CA ASN A 273 -3.06 -5.71 -3.95
C ASN A 273 -3.67 -6.18 -5.27
N LEU A 274 -4.78 -5.56 -5.70
CA LEU A 274 -5.41 -5.83 -7.00
C LEU A 274 -4.46 -5.53 -8.17
N THR A 275 -3.63 -4.49 -8.05
CA THR A 275 -2.62 -4.17 -9.06
C THR A 275 -1.51 -5.23 -9.12
N GLU A 276 -1.09 -5.79 -7.99
CA GLU A 276 -0.13 -6.90 -7.97
C GLU A 276 -0.74 -8.21 -8.48
N ILE A 277 -2.02 -8.46 -8.21
CA ILE A 277 -2.76 -9.60 -8.79
C ILE A 277 -2.86 -9.46 -10.33
N TRP A 278 -3.11 -8.24 -10.84
CA TRP A 278 -3.05 -7.96 -12.27
C TRP A 278 -1.66 -8.27 -12.86
N ARG A 279 -0.59 -7.81 -12.20
CA ARG A 279 0.79 -8.10 -12.60
C ARG A 279 1.08 -9.60 -12.63
N TYR A 280 0.62 -10.32 -11.61
CA TYR A 280 0.76 -11.76 -11.51
C TYR A 280 0.02 -12.46 -12.67
N GLY A 281 -1.25 -12.11 -12.90
CA GLY A 281 -2.05 -12.68 -13.98
C GLY A 281 -1.40 -12.51 -15.35
N ILE A 282 -0.82 -11.34 -15.61
CA ILE A 282 -0.07 -11.06 -16.84
C ILE A 282 1.20 -11.90 -16.91
N ARG A 283 2.04 -11.90 -15.87
CA ARG A 283 3.33 -12.63 -15.90
C ARG A 283 3.16 -14.14 -16.03
N GLN A 284 2.08 -14.71 -15.47
CA GLN A 284 1.80 -16.14 -15.56
C GLN A 284 0.92 -16.52 -16.76
N ASN A 285 0.49 -15.54 -17.56
CA ASN A 285 -0.41 -15.75 -18.70
C ASN A 285 -1.70 -16.51 -18.34
N ILE A 286 -2.31 -16.15 -17.21
CA ILE A 286 -3.55 -16.77 -16.70
C ILE A 286 -4.77 -15.84 -16.81
N LEU A 287 -4.60 -14.67 -17.42
CA LEU A 287 -5.70 -13.76 -17.73
C LEU A 287 -6.42 -14.20 -19.01
N ASP A 288 -7.75 -14.29 -18.94
CA ASP A 288 -8.61 -14.69 -20.05
C ASP A 288 -9.91 -13.88 -20.12
N SER A 289 -10.82 -14.29 -21.00
CA SER A 289 -12.11 -13.61 -21.17
C SER A 289 -13.01 -13.63 -19.94
N SER A 290 -12.90 -14.63 -19.04
CA SER A 290 -13.78 -14.74 -17.86
C SER A 290 -13.35 -13.80 -16.73
N ASN A 291 -12.04 -13.57 -16.60
CA ASN A 291 -11.45 -12.95 -15.42
C ASN A 291 -10.81 -11.57 -15.67
N THR A 292 -10.31 -11.29 -16.89
CA THR A 292 -9.53 -10.07 -17.20
C THR A 292 -10.34 -8.81 -16.91
N GLY A 293 -11.56 -8.75 -17.45
CA GLY A 293 -12.43 -7.60 -17.32
C GLY A 293 -12.88 -7.33 -15.88
N LYS A 294 -13.23 -8.40 -15.14
CA LYS A 294 -13.64 -8.32 -13.73
C LYS A 294 -12.50 -7.78 -12.86
N LEU A 295 -11.29 -8.31 -13.02
CA LEU A 295 -10.11 -7.86 -12.27
C LEU A 295 -9.76 -6.41 -12.59
N PHE A 296 -9.78 -6.05 -13.88
CA PHE A 296 -9.52 -4.69 -14.32
C PHE A 296 -10.52 -3.72 -13.68
N GLN A 297 -11.81 -4.01 -13.80
CA GLN A 297 -12.87 -3.18 -13.23
C GLN A 297 -12.75 -3.06 -11.70
N LYS A 298 -12.52 -4.17 -10.99
CA LYS A 298 -12.39 -4.17 -9.53
C LYS A 298 -11.22 -3.29 -9.08
N THR A 299 -10.10 -3.36 -9.79
CA THR A 299 -8.91 -2.50 -9.56
C THR A 299 -9.27 -1.02 -9.73
N ILE A 300 -9.84 -0.65 -10.89
CA ILE A 300 -10.19 0.74 -11.19
C ILE A 300 -11.25 1.30 -10.25
N SER A 301 -12.23 0.49 -9.86
CA SER A 301 -13.31 0.92 -8.97
C SER A 301 -12.79 1.25 -7.57
N ARG A 302 -11.80 0.49 -7.07
CA ARG A 302 -11.13 0.79 -5.81
C ARG A 302 -10.24 2.03 -5.90
N SER A 303 -9.57 2.25 -7.02
CA SER A 303 -8.79 3.48 -7.28
C SER A 303 -9.65 4.73 -7.35
N TRP A 304 -10.80 4.63 -8.01
CA TRP A 304 -11.67 5.76 -8.30
C TRP A 304 -12.52 6.19 -7.10
N ASN A 305 -12.80 5.25 -6.18
CA ASN A 305 -13.70 5.49 -5.04
C ASN A 305 -15.04 6.11 -5.46
N ALA A 306 -15.68 5.51 -6.46
CA ALA A 306 -16.90 6.02 -7.10
C ALA A 306 -18.00 6.38 -6.09
N LYS A 307 -18.12 5.62 -4.98
CA LYS A 307 -19.11 5.86 -3.92
C LYS A 307 -18.92 7.22 -3.25
N GLU A 308 -17.69 7.58 -2.92
CA GLU A 308 -17.39 8.84 -2.24
C GLU A 308 -17.53 10.04 -3.18
N LEU A 309 -17.11 9.88 -4.44
CA LEU A 309 -17.30 10.90 -5.47
C LEU A 309 -18.78 11.15 -5.77
N THR A 310 -19.60 10.10 -5.77
CA THR A 310 -21.05 10.21 -5.95
C THR A 310 -21.73 10.91 -4.77
N LYS A 311 -21.23 10.72 -3.54
CA LYS A 311 -21.71 11.49 -2.38
C LYS A 311 -21.38 12.97 -2.52
N ARG A 312 -20.16 13.31 -2.95
CA ARG A 312 -19.76 14.71 -3.16
C ARG A 312 -20.52 15.38 -4.30
N SER A 313 -20.76 14.67 -5.40
CA SER A 313 -21.53 15.22 -6.52
C SER A 313 -22.98 15.52 -6.12
N ARG A 314 -23.60 14.70 -5.26
CA ARG A 314 -24.97 14.91 -4.76
C ARG A 314 -25.16 16.13 -3.86
N ASN A 315 -24.11 16.57 -3.16
CA ASN A 315 -24.16 17.77 -2.33
C ASN A 315 -24.07 19.07 -3.16
N SER A 316 -23.81 18.96 -4.46
CA SER A 316 -23.82 20.08 -5.40
C SER A 316 -25.25 20.19 -5.94
N GLN A 317 -25.97 21.29 -5.65
CA GLN A 317 -27.40 21.47 -5.96
C GLN A 317 -27.78 21.50 -7.47
N GLU A 318 -26.92 21.04 -8.38
CA GLU A 318 -27.23 21.00 -9.82
C GLU A 318 -27.90 19.67 -10.22
N THR A 319 -29.22 19.78 -10.43
CA THR A 319 -30.17 18.96 -11.20
C THR A 319 -29.79 17.55 -11.70
N SER A 320 -30.77 16.67 -11.44
CA SER A 320 -30.99 15.25 -11.73
C SER A 320 -30.65 14.64 -13.10
N MET A 321 -29.86 15.24 -14.00
CA MET A 321 -29.51 14.61 -15.29
C MET A 321 -28.03 14.20 -15.38
N LYS A 322 -27.82 12.90 -15.11
CA LYS A 322 -26.59 12.09 -15.29
C LYS A 322 -25.44 12.42 -14.33
N ASN A 323 -25.45 11.71 -13.19
CA ASN A 323 -24.28 11.35 -12.36
C ASN A 323 -23.25 10.52 -13.17
N GLY A 324 -22.81 11.02 -14.32
CA GLY A 324 -21.87 10.38 -15.22
C GLY A 324 -20.43 10.59 -14.77
N PHE A 325 -19.53 9.80 -15.32
CA PHE A 325 -18.09 9.89 -15.00
C PHE A 325 -17.52 11.28 -15.27
N ARG A 326 -18.04 12.02 -16.25
CA ARG A 326 -17.58 13.40 -16.54
C ARG A 326 -17.75 14.33 -15.34
N GLU A 327 -18.90 14.29 -14.69
CA GLU A 327 -19.15 15.11 -13.49
C GLU A 327 -18.33 14.60 -12.31
N GLN A 328 -18.29 13.29 -12.08
CA GLN A 328 -17.42 12.72 -11.05
C GLN A 328 -15.96 13.13 -11.28
N PHE A 329 -15.50 13.15 -12.53
CA PHE A 329 -14.15 13.55 -12.88
C PHE A 329 -13.94 15.05 -12.73
N ARG A 330 -14.95 15.89 -12.99
CA ARG A 330 -14.87 17.32 -12.74
C ARG A 330 -14.65 17.60 -11.25
N HIS A 331 -15.46 16.99 -10.39
CA HIS A 331 -15.43 17.15 -8.94
C HIS A 331 -14.32 16.35 -8.22
N ALA A 332 -13.67 15.41 -8.89
CA ALA A 332 -12.54 14.68 -8.32
C ALA A 332 -11.36 15.62 -8.01
N THR A 333 -10.77 15.43 -6.83
CA THR A 333 -9.56 16.13 -6.41
C THR A 333 -8.37 15.77 -7.31
N PHE A 334 -7.31 16.59 -7.27
CA PHE A 334 -6.08 16.30 -7.99
C PHE A 334 -5.49 14.94 -7.61
N GLU A 335 -5.49 14.59 -6.32
CA GLU A 335 -4.95 13.32 -5.83
C GLU A 335 -5.78 12.11 -6.28
N GLU A 336 -7.11 12.22 -6.38
CA GLU A 336 -7.96 11.14 -6.92
C GLU A 336 -7.72 10.90 -8.41
N LYS A 337 -7.62 11.98 -9.20
CA LYS A 337 -7.24 11.91 -10.62
C LYS A 337 -5.85 11.29 -10.80
N ARG A 338 -4.90 11.69 -9.96
CA ARG A 338 -3.53 11.17 -9.93
C ARG A 338 -3.54 9.68 -9.59
N ARG A 339 -4.30 9.26 -8.58
CA ARG A 339 -4.41 7.86 -8.15
C ARG A 339 -4.90 6.95 -9.28
N LEU A 340 -6.02 7.31 -9.93
CA LEU A 340 -6.54 6.58 -11.11
C LEU A 340 -5.47 6.47 -12.21
N LYS A 341 -4.83 7.60 -12.53
CA LYS A 341 -3.77 7.65 -13.55
C LYS A 341 -2.60 6.74 -13.21
N VAL A 342 -2.11 6.78 -11.98
CA VAL A 342 -0.98 5.96 -11.52
C VAL A 342 -1.31 4.47 -11.59
N ARG A 343 -2.55 4.05 -11.32
CA ARG A 343 -2.93 2.63 -11.46
C ARG A 343 -3.03 2.18 -12.88
N LEU A 344 -3.66 2.96 -13.75
CA LEU A 344 -3.67 2.65 -15.19
C LEU A 344 -2.25 2.51 -15.72
N GLN A 345 -1.33 3.38 -15.31
CA GLN A 345 0.09 3.27 -15.66
C GLN A 345 0.75 2.01 -15.11
N ALA A 346 0.53 1.68 -13.83
CA ALA A 346 1.13 0.51 -13.20
C ALA A 346 0.66 -0.81 -13.81
N MET A 347 -0.60 -0.90 -14.23
CA MET A 347 -1.18 -2.04 -14.93
C MET A 347 -0.69 -2.12 -16.38
N ALA A 348 -0.61 -0.98 -17.06
CA ALA A 348 -0.14 -0.90 -18.44
C ALA A 348 1.34 -1.26 -18.57
N GLN A 349 2.16 -0.84 -17.60
CA GLN A 349 3.58 -1.22 -17.51
C GLN A 349 3.76 -2.74 -17.37
N ALA A 350 2.87 -3.39 -16.62
CA ALA A 350 2.89 -4.85 -16.49
C ALA A 350 2.52 -5.52 -17.82
N LEU A 351 1.50 -4.99 -18.51
CA LEU A 351 1.08 -5.52 -19.80
C LEU A 351 2.15 -5.33 -20.88
N SER A 352 2.88 -4.21 -20.90
CA SER A 352 3.91 -3.97 -21.91
C SER A 352 5.09 -4.95 -21.87
N SER A 353 5.33 -5.62 -20.73
CA SER A 353 6.47 -6.52 -20.57
C SER A 353 6.26 -7.92 -21.16
N VAL A 354 5.07 -8.27 -21.64
CA VAL A 354 4.77 -9.59 -22.24
C VAL A 354 4.73 -9.52 -23.77
N GLU A 355 4.61 -10.68 -24.43
CA GLU A 355 4.60 -10.78 -25.89
C GLU A 355 3.43 -10.05 -26.55
N ALA A 356 3.63 -9.61 -27.80
CA ALA A 356 2.63 -8.83 -28.54
C ALA A 356 1.28 -9.54 -28.66
N SER A 357 1.30 -10.87 -28.85
CA SER A 357 0.09 -11.71 -28.89
C SER A 357 -0.71 -11.61 -27.59
N GLN A 358 -0.06 -11.77 -26.45
CA GLN A 358 -0.70 -11.69 -25.13
C GLN A 358 -1.24 -10.28 -24.85
N ILE A 359 -0.52 -9.23 -25.27
CA ILE A 359 -1.01 -7.84 -25.16
C ILE A 359 -2.30 -7.68 -25.96
N SER A 360 -2.29 -8.08 -27.22
CA SER A 360 -3.46 -7.95 -28.10
C SER A 360 -4.67 -8.72 -27.56
N MET A 361 -4.46 -9.94 -27.11
CA MET A 361 -5.49 -10.79 -26.51
C MET A 361 -6.09 -10.15 -25.26
N THR A 362 -5.26 -9.64 -24.34
CA THR A 362 -5.73 -8.95 -23.12
C THR A 362 -6.55 -7.71 -23.46
N LEU A 363 -6.12 -6.91 -24.45
CA LEU A 363 -6.84 -5.72 -24.90
C LEU A 363 -8.18 -6.07 -25.58
N ASN A 364 -8.24 -7.17 -26.33
CA ASN A 364 -9.47 -7.69 -26.91
C ASN A 364 -10.47 -8.09 -25.81
N TYR A 365 -10.01 -8.83 -24.77
CA TYR A 365 -10.86 -9.17 -23.62
C TYR A 365 -11.37 -7.95 -22.88
N LEU A 366 -10.51 -6.94 -22.65
CA LEU A 366 -10.94 -5.70 -22.00
C LEU A 366 -11.95 -4.92 -22.84
N ARG A 367 -11.78 -4.86 -24.16
CA ARG A 367 -12.74 -4.18 -25.04
C ARG A 367 -14.09 -4.88 -25.00
N ALA A 368 -14.11 -6.20 -25.19
CA ALA A 368 -15.34 -6.99 -25.14
C ALA A 368 -16.05 -6.82 -23.80
N TYR A 369 -15.32 -6.95 -22.69
CA TYR A 369 -15.90 -6.77 -21.35
C TYR A 369 -16.42 -5.35 -21.11
N LEU A 370 -15.66 -4.30 -21.45
CA LEU A 370 -16.05 -2.93 -21.14
C LEU A 370 -17.15 -2.41 -22.06
N LEU A 371 -17.05 -2.67 -23.37
CA LEU A 371 -17.90 -2.02 -24.39
C LEU A 371 -19.02 -2.91 -24.91
N GLU A 372 -18.85 -4.24 -24.91
CA GLU A 372 -19.80 -5.18 -25.52
C GLU A 372 -20.62 -5.93 -24.46
N SER A 373 -20.09 -6.11 -23.26
CA SER A 373 -20.82 -6.78 -22.17
C SER A 373 -21.73 -5.83 -21.39
N ASN A 374 -22.92 -6.33 -21.04
CA ASN A 374 -23.89 -5.66 -20.15
C ASN A 374 -23.59 -5.90 -18.65
N HIS A 375 -22.48 -6.55 -18.32
CA HIS A 375 -22.15 -6.84 -16.93
C HIS A 375 -22.01 -5.55 -16.10
N GLY A 376 -22.34 -5.63 -14.81
CA GLY A 376 -22.43 -4.52 -13.86
C GLY A 376 -21.12 -3.75 -13.67
N VAL A 377 -20.71 -3.00 -14.70
CA VAL A 377 -19.56 -2.12 -14.66
C VAL A 377 -19.94 -0.95 -13.76
N ILE A 378 -19.22 -0.74 -12.67
CA ILE A 378 -19.38 0.43 -11.77
C ILE A 378 -19.32 1.74 -12.58
N ILE A 379 -18.65 1.68 -13.73
CA ILE A 379 -18.59 2.69 -14.75
C ILE A 379 -19.54 2.32 -15.88
N GLN A 380 -20.81 2.71 -15.75
CA GLN A 380 -21.82 2.46 -16.79
C GLN A 380 -21.73 3.44 -17.96
N ASP A 381 -21.10 4.60 -17.75
CA ASP A 381 -20.93 5.62 -18.78
C ASP A 381 -20.02 5.12 -19.92
N GLN A 382 -20.57 5.06 -21.14
CA GLN A 382 -19.85 4.70 -22.36
C GLN A 382 -18.64 5.61 -22.61
N PHE A 383 -18.76 6.90 -22.27
CA PHE A 383 -17.63 7.82 -22.40
C PHE A 383 -16.48 7.41 -21.48
N ALA A 384 -16.79 7.02 -20.25
CA ALA A 384 -15.81 6.63 -19.25
C ALA A 384 -15.13 5.30 -19.58
N LYS A 385 -15.90 4.32 -20.04
CA LYS A 385 -15.39 3.03 -20.54
C LYS A 385 -14.37 3.27 -21.65
N LYS A 386 -14.72 4.09 -22.66
CA LYS A 386 -13.80 4.50 -23.73
C LYS A 386 -12.60 5.25 -23.17
N TYR A 387 -12.80 6.25 -22.32
CA TYR A 387 -11.73 7.06 -21.74
C TYR A 387 -10.68 6.20 -21.03
N ILE A 388 -11.11 5.25 -20.20
CA ILE A 388 -10.23 4.38 -19.43
C ILE A 388 -9.47 3.42 -20.34
N LEU A 389 -10.17 2.74 -21.26
CA LEU A 389 -9.54 1.82 -22.21
C LEU A 389 -8.52 2.56 -23.09
N HIS A 390 -8.89 3.75 -23.57
CA HIS A 390 -8.02 4.61 -24.37
C HIS A 390 -6.74 5.00 -23.64
N HIS A 391 -6.84 5.45 -22.38
CA HIS A 391 -5.66 5.78 -21.58
C HIS A 391 -4.82 4.55 -21.25
N PHE A 392 -5.46 3.41 -20.98
CA PHE A 392 -4.76 2.16 -20.72
C PHE A 392 -3.94 1.69 -21.93
N ILE A 393 -4.54 1.69 -23.13
CA ILE A 393 -3.84 1.38 -24.39
C ILE A 393 -2.68 2.36 -24.60
N LYS A 394 -2.94 3.67 -24.47
CA LYS A 394 -1.90 4.70 -24.64
C LYS A 394 -0.70 4.48 -23.69
N TYR A 395 -0.95 4.18 -22.41
CA TYR A 395 0.14 3.89 -21.48
C TYR A 395 0.86 2.59 -21.83
N THR A 396 0.15 1.57 -22.29
CA THR A 396 0.74 0.29 -22.68
C THR A 396 1.72 0.51 -23.84
N MET A 397 1.31 1.23 -24.89
CA MET A 397 2.19 1.59 -26.01
C MET A 397 3.39 2.41 -25.53
N LYS A 398 3.15 3.42 -24.69
CA LYS A 398 4.25 4.21 -24.11
C LYS A 398 5.29 3.35 -23.40
N PHE A 399 4.88 2.35 -22.63
CA PHE A 399 5.82 1.47 -21.93
C PHE A 399 6.48 0.45 -22.85
N ILE A 400 5.78 -0.09 -23.86
CA ILE A 400 6.39 -0.94 -24.92
C ILE A 400 7.56 -0.19 -25.57
N TYR A 401 7.36 1.07 -25.94
CA TYR A 401 8.42 1.87 -26.53
C TYR A 401 9.60 2.07 -25.57
N ARG A 402 9.32 2.39 -24.31
CA ARG A 402 10.36 2.64 -23.30
C ARG A 402 11.17 1.41 -22.93
N SER A 403 10.60 0.22 -23.05
CA SER A 403 11.27 -1.04 -22.70
C SER A 403 12.10 -1.64 -23.83
N GLY A 404 11.84 -1.26 -25.09
CA GLY A 404 12.55 -1.80 -26.24
C GLY A 404 13.89 -1.12 -26.50
N GLU A 405 14.86 -1.87 -27.03
CA GLU A 405 16.03 -1.28 -27.66
C GLU A 405 15.63 -0.51 -28.93
N ARG A 406 16.52 0.34 -29.47
CA ARG A 406 16.19 1.30 -30.54
C ARG A 406 15.47 0.61 -31.71
N GLY A 407 14.17 0.91 -31.89
CA GLY A 407 13.33 0.41 -32.99
C GLY A 407 12.48 -0.84 -32.70
N GLU A 408 12.83 -1.66 -31.71
CA GLU A 408 12.09 -2.89 -31.39
C GLU A 408 10.69 -2.60 -30.83
N GLY A 409 10.56 -1.52 -30.05
CA GLY A 409 9.29 -1.11 -29.46
C GLY A 409 8.21 -0.82 -30.52
N VAL A 410 8.56 -0.14 -31.61
CA VAL A 410 7.63 0.14 -32.72
C VAL A 410 7.19 -1.15 -33.42
N SER A 411 8.13 -2.08 -33.65
CA SER A 411 7.82 -3.38 -34.26
C SER A 411 6.82 -4.16 -33.40
N LYS A 412 7.06 -4.21 -32.09
CA LYS A 412 6.16 -4.83 -31.11
C LYS A 412 4.77 -4.19 -31.11
N MET A 413 4.67 -2.86 -31.18
CA MET A 413 3.36 -2.19 -31.28
C MET A 413 2.61 -2.53 -32.56
N ARG A 414 3.29 -2.64 -33.70
CA ARG A 414 2.68 -3.07 -34.97
C ARG A 414 2.16 -4.51 -34.86
N ALA A 415 2.91 -5.39 -34.22
CA ALA A 415 2.46 -6.75 -33.94
C ALA A 415 1.23 -6.77 -33.03
N VAL A 416 1.18 -5.92 -31.99
CA VAL A 416 -0.02 -5.76 -31.15
C VAL A 416 -1.20 -5.29 -32.00
N LEU A 417 -1.05 -4.23 -32.80
CA LEU A 417 -2.11 -3.70 -33.65
C LEU A 417 -2.69 -4.77 -34.60
N LYS A 418 -1.84 -5.61 -35.20
CA LYS A 418 -2.27 -6.71 -36.08
C LYS A 418 -3.10 -7.77 -35.34
N GLY A 419 -2.87 -7.98 -34.04
CA GLY A 419 -3.62 -8.92 -33.22
C GLY A 419 -4.91 -8.36 -32.59
N LEU A 420 -5.19 -7.06 -32.72
CA LEU A 420 -6.41 -6.48 -32.19
C LEU A 420 -7.61 -6.82 -33.07
N HIS A 421 -8.71 -7.24 -32.44
CA HIS A 421 -9.98 -7.51 -33.12
C HIS A 421 -10.83 -6.23 -33.27
N PHE A 422 -10.19 -5.06 -33.24
CA PHE A 422 -10.85 -3.77 -33.34
C PHE A 422 -9.88 -2.73 -33.87
N ASP A 423 -10.42 -1.72 -34.56
CA ASP A 423 -9.63 -0.61 -35.02
C ASP A 423 -9.23 0.29 -33.84
N SER A 424 -7.93 0.34 -33.57
CA SER A 424 -7.36 1.09 -32.45
C SER A 424 -6.58 2.29 -32.96
N ILE A 425 -7.33 3.38 -33.23
CA ILE A 425 -6.78 4.69 -33.62
C ILE A 425 -5.68 5.14 -32.65
N ILE A 426 -5.79 4.80 -31.37
CA ILE A 426 -4.80 5.17 -30.34
C ILE A 426 -3.51 4.40 -30.53
N THR A 427 -3.58 3.11 -30.82
CA THR A 427 -2.40 2.29 -31.10
C THR A 427 -1.72 2.77 -32.37
N GLN A 428 -2.48 3.06 -33.42
CA GLN A 428 -1.97 3.65 -34.66
C GLN A 428 -1.28 4.99 -34.39
N ALA A 429 -1.93 5.91 -33.68
CA ALA A 429 -1.36 7.20 -33.32
C ALA A 429 -0.06 7.06 -32.51
N SER A 430 0.00 6.12 -31.56
CA SER A 430 1.23 5.85 -30.80
C SER A 430 2.35 5.26 -31.66
N ILE A 431 2.04 4.37 -32.61
CA ILE A 431 3.03 3.85 -33.58
C ILE A 431 3.64 5.01 -34.35
N PHE A 432 2.81 5.90 -34.90
CA PHE A 432 3.30 7.06 -35.65
C PHE A 432 4.08 8.04 -34.76
N GLU A 433 3.61 8.32 -33.54
CA GLU A 433 4.31 9.16 -32.55
C GLU A 433 5.73 8.64 -32.27
N TYR A 434 5.87 7.35 -31.98
CA TYR A 434 7.17 6.78 -31.61
C TYR A 434 8.08 6.54 -32.82
N MET A 435 7.51 6.22 -33.99
CA MET A 435 8.26 6.17 -35.25
C MET A 435 8.92 7.51 -35.58
N THR A 436 8.16 8.60 -35.48
CA THR A 436 8.67 9.94 -35.77
C THR A 436 9.55 10.45 -34.64
N MET A 437 9.35 10.00 -33.40
CA MET A 437 10.28 10.32 -32.32
C MET A 437 11.68 9.71 -32.53
N ASP A 438 11.76 8.48 -33.06
CA ASP A 438 13.02 7.80 -33.36
C ASP A 438 13.68 8.32 -34.65
N LYS A 439 12.90 8.53 -35.71
CA LYS A 439 13.37 8.99 -37.03
C LYS A 439 12.56 10.21 -37.47
N PRO A 440 12.84 11.41 -36.97
CA PRO A 440 11.95 12.57 -37.15
C PRO A 440 11.68 12.95 -38.60
N LYS A 441 12.68 12.83 -39.47
CA LYS A 441 12.55 13.13 -40.91
C LYS A 441 11.52 12.26 -41.62
N ILE A 442 11.23 11.05 -41.11
CA ILE A 442 10.19 10.16 -41.68
C ILE A 442 8.79 10.80 -41.63
N ALA A 443 8.58 11.81 -40.78
CA ALA A 443 7.32 12.54 -40.73
C ALA A 443 6.97 13.19 -42.08
N LEU A 444 7.98 13.69 -42.80
CA LEU A 444 7.79 14.29 -44.13
C LEU A 444 7.41 13.22 -45.16
N ASP A 445 8.09 12.07 -45.13
CA ASP A 445 7.79 10.93 -45.99
C ASP A 445 6.38 10.39 -45.75
N ILE A 446 5.93 10.35 -44.49
CA ILE A 446 4.57 9.94 -44.15
C ILE A 446 3.54 10.89 -44.81
N LEU A 447 3.75 12.20 -44.77
CA LEU A 447 2.82 13.13 -45.44
C LEU A 447 2.74 12.87 -46.95
N GLU A 448 3.89 12.67 -47.60
CA GLU A 448 3.93 12.39 -49.04
C GLU A 448 3.29 11.06 -49.41
N ASN A 449 3.58 10.01 -48.66
CA ASN A 449 3.05 8.67 -48.89
C ASN A 449 1.53 8.60 -48.75
N TYR A 450 0.95 9.46 -47.90
CA TYR A 450 -0.49 9.51 -47.64
C TYR A 450 -1.21 10.71 -48.29
N LYS A 451 -0.55 11.48 -49.18
CA LYS A 451 -1.16 12.67 -49.82
C LYS A 451 -2.43 12.36 -50.62
N LYS A 452 -2.52 11.17 -51.21
CA LYS A 452 -3.71 10.71 -51.95
C LYS A 452 -4.79 10.08 -51.04
N LYS A 453 -4.46 9.81 -49.78
CA LYS A 453 -5.34 9.16 -48.78
C LYS A 453 -5.39 10.00 -47.50
N THR A 454 -5.76 11.27 -47.63
CA THR A 454 -5.75 12.22 -46.51
C THR A 454 -6.66 11.80 -45.35
N SER A 455 -7.73 11.05 -45.65
CA SER A 455 -8.65 10.46 -44.67
C SER A 455 -7.99 9.45 -43.73
N PHE A 456 -6.85 8.88 -44.09
CA PHE A 456 -6.11 7.97 -43.21
C PHE A 456 -5.40 8.72 -42.08
N LEU A 457 -4.79 9.87 -42.37
CA LEU A 457 -4.10 10.70 -41.37
C LEU A 457 -5.10 11.57 -40.59
N ILE A 458 -6.07 10.91 -39.97
CA ILE A 458 -7.02 11.54 -39.06
C ILE A 458 -6.31 12.26 -37.92
N ARG A 459 -7.02 13.22 -37.30
CA ARG A 459 -6.45 14.12 -36.30
C ARG A 459 -5.62 13.43 -35.20
N PRO A 460 -6.04 12.29 -34.60
CA PRO A 460 -5.22 11.60 -33.60
C PRO A 460 -3.86 11.12 -34.12
N ILE A 461 -3.80 10.60 -35.35
CA ILE A 461 -2.56 10.11 -35.96
C ILE A 461 -1.66 11.30 -36.30
N MET A 462 -2.21 12.33 -36.93
CA MET A 462 -1.47 13.56 -37.23
C MET A 462 -0.90 14.21 -35.95
N SER A 463 -1.69 14.24 -34.88
CA SER A 463 -1.26 14.70 -33.56
C SER A 463 -0.13 13.83 -32.98
N GLY A 464 -0.16 12.52 -33.22
CA GLY A 464 0.94 11.62 -32.86
C GLY A 464 2.23 11.98 -33.58
N ILE A 465 2.17 12.15 -34.91
CA ILE A 465 3.32 12.55 -35.74
C ILE A 465 3.91 13.88 -35.24
N GLU A 466 3.04 14.89 -35.07
CA GLU A 466 3.40 16.21 -34.56
C GLU A 466 4.11 16.13 -33.20
N LYS A 467 3.58 15.33 -32.27
CA LYS A 467 4.19 15.12 -30.95
C LYS A 467 5.55 14.46 -31.06
N GLY A 468 5.67 13.41 -31.87
CA GLY A 468 6.92 12.69 -32.04
C GLY A 468 8.06 13.57 -32.55
N ILE A 469 7.80 14.51 -33.46
CA ILE A 469 8.79 15.50 -33.90
C ILE A 469 9.26 16.35 -32.70
N LEU A 470 8.30 16.95 -31.98
CA LEU A 470 8.56 17.87 -30.87
C LEU A 470 9.27 17.20 -29.68
N THR A 471 9.09 15.88 -29.50
CA THR A 471 9.71 15.10 -28.43
C THR A 471 10.86 14.20 -28.88
N SER A 472 11.33 14.35 -30.12
CA SER A 472 12.41 13.55 -30.69
C SER A 472 13.77 13.77 -30.01
N LYS A 473 14.80 13.04 -30.43
CA LYS A 473 16.17 13.17 -29.91
C LYS A 473 16.99 14.29 -30.57
N LEU A 474 16.45 14.97 -31.58
CA LEU A 474 17.12 16.11 -32.24
C LEU A 474 17.42 17.24 -31.24
N GLU A 475 18.32 18.15 -31.59
CA GLU A 475 18.51 19.35 -30.79
C GLU A 475 17.26 20.23 -30.78
N LYS A 476 17.06 21.02 -29.72
CA LYS A 476 15.80 21.76 -29.54
C LYS A 476 15.47 22.67 -30.72
N HIS A 477 16.48 23.34 -31.27
CA HIS A 477 16.34 24.20 -32.45
C HIS A 477 16.01 23.38 -33.71
N GLU A 478 16.69 22.27 -33.94
CA GLU A 478 16.42 21.37 -35.07
C GLU A 478 15.00 20.79 -35.04
N ARG A 479 14.47 20.50 -33.84
CA ARG A 479 13.07 20.09 -33.68
C ARG A 479 12.09 21.17 -34.15
N LEU A 480 12.36 22.44 -33.84
CA LEU A 480 11.52 23.56 -34.27
C LEU A 480 11.57 23.73 -35.78
N LEU A 481 12.77 23.71 -36.38
CA LEU A 481 12.95 23.81 -37.83
C LEU A 481 12.22 22.68 -38.56
N LEU A 482 12.41 21.44 -38.12
CA LEU A 482 11.73 20.29 -38.72
C LEU A 482 10.21 20.36 -38.51
N PHE A 483 9.75 20.83 -37.35
CA PHE A 483 8.32 20.98 -37.09
C PHE A 483 7.70 22.06 -37.99
N GLN A 484 8.40 23.17 -38.23
CA GLN A 484 7.99 24.21 -39.15
C GLN A 484 7.91 23.67 -40.59
N GLU A 485 8.96 23.02 -41.07
CA GLU A 485 8.99 22.38 -42.39
C GLU A 485 7.82 21.39 -42.54
N PHE A 486 7.57 20.58 -41.50
CA PHE A 486 6.44 19.67 -41.46
C PHE A 486 5.08 20.39 -41.56
N GLN A 487 4.87 21.49 -40.83
CA GLN A 487 3.61 22.25 -40.92
C GLN A 487 3.40 22.90 -42.29
N GLU A 488 4.47 23.43 -42.90
CA GLU A 488 4.42 24.00 -44.25
C GLU A 488 4.07 22.94 -45.29
N ARG A 489 4.73 21.77 -45.23
CA ARG A 489 4.45 20.67 -46.15
C ARG A 489 3.06 20.10 -45.96
N LYS A 490 2.62 19.95 -44.71
CA LYS A 490 1.26 19.55 -44.34
C LYS A 490 0.22 20.53 -44.91
N ALA A 491 0.49 21.83 -44.86
CA ALA A 491 -0.35 22.86 -45.47
C ALA A 491 -0.41 22.76 -47.00
N ARG A 492 0.74 22.58 -47.66
CA ARG A 492 0.82 22.44 -49.13
C ARG A 492 0.07 21.21 -49.65
N LEU A 493 0.11 20.12 -48.90
CA LEU A 493 -0.57 18.86 -49.24
C LEU A 493 -2.06 18.82 -48.83
N GLY A 494 -2.62 19.94 -48.37
CA GLY A 494 -4.06 20.06 -48.07
C GLY A 494 -4.52 19.40 -46.77
N PHE A 495 -3.60 19.03 -45.87
CA PHE A 495 -3.98 18.49 -44.56
C PHE A 495 -4.40 19.59 -43.58
N ASN A 496 -5.25 19.23 -42.60
CA ASN A 496 -5.76 20.17 -41.61
C ASN A 496 -4.65 20.77 -40.73
N LYS A 497 -4.42 22.08 -40.84
CA LYS A 497 -3.38 22.83 -40.11
C LYS A 497 -3.62 22.95 -38.60
N LYS A 498 -4.85 22.75 -38.10
CA LYS A 498 -5.18 22.97 -36.68
C LYS A 498 -4.37 22.05 -35.78
N LEU A 499 -3.60 22.61 -34.84
CA LEU A 499 -2.90 21.88 -33.78
C LEU A 499 -3.86 21.58 -32.62
N ASP A 500 -3.64 20.44 -31.94
CA ASP A 500 -4.32 20.14 -30.69
C ASP A 500 -3.60 20.83 -29.53
N ARG A 501 -4.36 21.09 -28.47
CA ARG A 501 -3.89 21.78 -27.26
C ARG A 501 -2.61 21.17 -26.69
N GLY A 502 -2.47 19.85 -26.74
CA GLY A 502 -1.29 19.15 -26.22
C GLY A 502 -0.04 19.39 -27.07
N THR A 503 -0.18 19.34 -28.39
CA THR A 503 0.91 19.66 -29.33
C THR A 503 1.31 21.12 -29.25
N MET A 504 0.33 22.03 -29.16
CA MET A 504 0.59 23.46 -28.98
C MET A 504 1.36 23.74 -27.68
N ALA A 505 1.00 23.05 -26.59
CA ALA A 505 1.75 23.14 -25.33
C ALA A 505 3.19 22.62 -25.46
N LEU A 506 3.43 21.54 -26.21
CA LEU A 506 4.79 21.03 -26.45
C LEU A 506 5.62 21.99 -27.31
N MET A 507 5.02 22.51 -28.38
CA MET A 507 5.64 23.50 -29.26
C MET A 507 6.00 24.76 -28.49
N GLY A 508 5.06 25.31 -27.70
CA GLY A 508 5.32 26.49 -26.88
C GLY A 508 6.42 26.26 -25.84
N ASN A 509 6.42 25.12 -25.14
CA ASN A 509 7.52 24.79 -24.22
C ASN A 509 8.88 24.75 -24.92
N LEU A 510 8.93 24.23 -26.15
CA LEU A 510 10.17 24.15 -26.93
C LEU A 510 10.62 25.54 -27.40
N ILE A 511 9.70 26.38 -27.87
CA ILE A 511 9.98 27.78 -28.24
C ILE A 511 10.53 28.54 -27.03
N PHE A 512 9.85 28.50 -25.88
CA PHE A 512 10.30 29.15 -24.64
C PHE A 512 11.55 28.53 -24.01
N ASP A 513 12.01 27.38 -24.48
CA ASP A 513 13.27 26.77 -24.05
C ASP A 513 14.44 27.20 -24.95
N VAL A 514 14.18 27.48 -26.23
CA VAL A 514 15.16 28.00 -27.20
C VAL A 514 15.25 29.52 -27.13
N ALA A 515 14.13 30.21 -26.84
CA ALA A 515 14.04 31.66 -26.80
C ALA A 515 14.80 32.32 -25.64
N ASN A 516 15.30 31.56 -24.66
CA ASN A 516 16.33 32.07 -23.74
C ASN A 516 17.61 32.53 -24.47
N GLN A 517 17.73 32.25 -25.78
CA GLN A 517 18.80 32.69 -26.68
C GLN A 517 18.35 33.74 -27.72
N ILE A 518 17.07 34.16 -27.73
CA ILE A 518 16.50 35.06 -28.76
C ILE A 518 15.89 36.30 -28.08
N ASN A 519 16.27 37.50 -28.53
CA ASN A 519 15.89 38.79 -27.92
C ASN A 519 14.47 39.29 -28.23
N ASP A 520 13.64 38.54 -28.95
CA ASP A 520 12.32 39.02 -29.38
C ASP A 520 11.22 38.64 -28.39
N LYS A 521 10.93 39.55 -27.46
CA LYS A 521 9.89 39.38 -26.44
C LYS A 521 8.47 39.53 -26.98
N ASP A 522 8.27 40.19 -28.12
CA ASP A 522 6.92 40.52 -28.60
C ASP A 522 6.30 39.34 -29.36
N GLU A 523 7.08 38.59 -30.14
CA GLU A 523 6.63 37.33 -30.75
C GLU A 523 6.20 36.29 -29.70
N LEU A 524 6.89 36.24 -28.55
CA LEU A 524 6.57 35.33 -27.45
C LEU A 524 5.27 35.72 -26.72
N LYS A 525 4.97 37.03 -26.58
CA LYS A 525 3.69 37.50 -26.04
C LYS A 525 2.54 37.13 -26.96
N GLU A 526 2.73 37.25 -28.28
CA GLU A 526 1.75 36.84 -29.27
C GLU A 526 1.47 35.33 -29.23
N LEU A 527 2.51 34.51 -29.06
CA LEU A 527 2.35 33.07 -28.86
C LEU A 527 1.53 32.74 -27.60
N ILE A 528 1.74 33.47 -26.48
CA ILE A 528 0.97 33.31 -25.25
C ILE A 528 -0.51 33.64 -25.49
N ARG A 529 -0.79 34.76 -26.18
CA ARG A 529 -2.17 35.17 -26.52
C ARG A 529 -2.87 34.11 -27.37
N LEU A 530 -2.21 33.64 -28.42
CA LEU A 530 -2.72 32.58 -29.28
C LEU A 530 -2.97 31.28 -28.50
N ALA A 531 -2.06 30.90 -27.60
CA ALA A 531 -2.21 29.70 -26.79
C ALA A 531 -3.41 29.78 -25.82
N TYR A 532 -3.66 30.97 -25.26
CA TYR A 532 -4.83 31.23 -24.42
C TYR A 532 -6.13 31.03 -25.21
N GLU A 533 -6.24 31.65 -26.40
CA GLU A 533 -7.40 31.52 -27.29
C GLU A 533 -7.67 30.08 -27.73
N LYS A 534 -6.62 29.28 -27.90
CA LYS A 534 -6.73 27.87 -28.28
C LYS A 534 -6.98 26.93 -27.09
N GLY A 535 -7.02 27.46 -25.87
CA GLY A 535 -7.37 26.75 -24.65
C GLY A 535 -6.23 25.87 -24.10
N VAL A 536 -4.98 26.30 -24.25
CA VAL A 536 -3.84 25.70 -23.54
C VAL A 536 -4.04 25.89 -22.02
N PRO A 537 -3.72 24.90 -21.17
CA PRO A 537 -3.94 25.04 -19.72
C PRO A 537 -3.27 26.27 -19.11
N VAL A 538 -4.02 27.03 -18.30
CA VAL A 538 -3.57 28.28 -17.67
C VAL A 538 -2.24 28.11 -16.90
N LYS A 539 -2.04 26.98 -16.21
CA LYS A 539 -0.77 26.69 -15.50
C LYS A 539 0.45 26.66 -16.43
N ILE A 540 0.28 26.21 -17.67
CA ILE A 540 1.36 26.19 -18.67
C ILE A 540 1.61 27.61 -19.16
N ILE A 541 0.54 28.36 -19.44
CA ILE A 541 0.62 29.76 -19.85
C ILE A 541 1.33 30.61 -18.79
N GLN A 542 0.93 30.50 -17.52
CA GLN A 542 1.58 31.18 -16.40
C GLN A 542 3.08 30.87 -16.32
N LYS A 543 3.48 29.62 -16.60
CA LYS A 543 4.89 29.22 -16.65
C LYS A 543 5.65 29.90 -17.80
N TRP A 544 5.01 30.10 -18.94
CA TRP A 544 5.60 30.84 -20.07
C TRP A 544 5.68 32.32 -19.79
N SER A 545 4.62 32.91 -19.23
CA SER A 545 4.60 34.31 -18.81
C SER A 545 5.69 34.63 -17.78
N ALA A 546 5.99 33.70 -16.87
CA ALA A 546 7.06 33.87 -15.88
C ALA A 546 8.48 33.82 -16.48
N LYS A 547 8.64 33.39 -17.74
CA LYS A 547 9.93 33.37 -18.46
C LYS A 547 10.16 34.63 -19.31
N LEU A 548 9.16 35.50 -19.47
CA LEU A 548 9.25 36.79 -20.16
C LEU A 548 9.68 37.90 -19.20
#